data_AF-A0A176WPC5-F1
#
_entry.id   AF-A0A176WPC5-F1
#
_cell.length_a   1.000
_cell.length_b   1.000
_cell.length_c   1.000
_cell.angle_alpha   90.00
_cell.angle_beta   90.00
_cell.angle_gamma   90.00
#
_symmetry.space_group_name_H-M   'P 1'
#
loop_
_entity.id
_entity.type
_entity.pdbx_description
1 polymer ?
#
loop_
_entity_poly.entity_id
_entity_poly.type
_entity_poly.pdbx_seq_one_letter_code
_entity_poly.pdbx_strand_id
1 'polypeptide(L)'
;MIVKKLAKLMNFCDRTLPPKLLAIVIPWQNKLGRGHRDKVHQFMNIAGASEKAALQALKASDWNLEGAFEVFYNQPPARPATDPRHLEELYVRYKDPYCDMILVDGVSLFCDDLQTDPGDVVMLVISWHMKAATMCEFSRQEFIGGMQSLGVDSIEKLKYLLPSLRSELKDEHKFREIYNFAFAWAKEKGQKSLALDTALGMWRLLFAERAWPLVEYWCQFLQAKHNKAISKDTWSQLLEFSRTINPSLSNYDAEGAWPYLIDEFVEYLCEIGVPQTRGS
;
A
#
# COMPACT_ATOMS: atom_id res chain seq x y z
N MET A 1 -11.24 21.98 28.29
CA MET A 1 -10.38 23.05 28.84
C MET A 1 -8.88 22.70 28.76
N ILE A 2 -8.46 22.07 27.66
CA ILE A 2 -7.07 21.66 27.38
C ILE A 2 -6.44 22.59 26.31
N VAL A 3 -7.11 23.72 26.02
CA VAL A 3 -6.64 24.80 25.12
C VAL A 3 -6.06 25.99 25.92
N LYS A 4 -5.72 25.79 27.22
CA LYS A 4 -5.10 26.83 28.08
C LYS A 4 -3.88 26.37 28.87
N LYS A 5 -3.20 25.30 28.43
CA LYS A 5 -1.93 24.84 29.04
C LYS A 5 -0.74 24.87 28.08
N LEU A 6 -0.86 25.60 26.96
CA LEU A 6 0.16 25.75 25.90
C LEU A 6 0.44 27.21 25.50
N ALA A 7 0.30 28.17 26.42
CA ALA A 7 0.71 29.56 26.15
C ALA A 7 1.07 30.31 27.44
N LYS A 8 2.18 29.93 28.10
CA LYS A 8 2.85 30.83 29.07
C LYS A 8 4.26 30.47 29.54
N LEU A 9 5.02 29.64 28.83
CA LEU A 9 6.42 29.37 29.19
C LEU A 9 7.38 29.54 28.00
N MET A 10 7.18 30.64 27.26
CA MET A 10 8.29 31.43 26.75
C MET A 10 8.26 32.76 27.49
N ASN A 11 9.29 32.99 28.32
CA ASN A 11 9.86 34.29 28.70
C ASN A 11 10.51 34.16 30.09
N PHE A 12 11.79 33.78 30.14
CA PHE A 12 12.82 34.73 30.57
C PHE A 12 14.22 34.15 30.33
N CYS A 13 15.11 35.06 29.99
CA CYS A 13 16.51 34.88 29.71
C CYS A 13 17.32 34.67 31.01
N ASP A 14 18.48 34.02 30.85
CA ASP A 14 19.71 34.20 31.61
C ASP A 14 19.80 33.64 33.05
N ARG A 15 20.53 32.52 33.26
CA ARG A 15 21.93 32.53 33.75
C ARG A 15 22.45 31.11 34.07
N THR A 16 23.68 30.89 33.60
CA THR A 16 24.67 29.86 34.01
C THR A 16 24.36 28.38 33.76
N LEU A 17 24.64 27.91 32.54
CA LEU A 17 24.98 26.51 32.26
C LEU A 17 26.49 26.40 31.97
N PRO A 18 27.17 25.32 32.42
CA PRO A 18 28.63 25.22 32.40
C PRO A 18 29.22 25.05 30.98
N PRO A 19 30.49 25.45 30.74
CA PRO A 19 31.06 25.66 29.41
C PRO A 19 31.09 24.43 28.48
N LYS A 20 30.94 23.20 29.01
CA LYS A 20 31.02 21.97 28.22
C LYS A 20 29.68 21.47 27.66
N LEU A 21 28.54 22.00 28.13
CA LEU A 21 27.21 21.66 27.61
C LEU A 21 26.69 22.65 26.56
N LEU A 22 27.37 23.78 26.38
CA LEU A 22 27.07 24.76 25.32
C LEU A 22 27.42 24.28 23.91
N ALA A 23 28.10 23.13 23.74
CA ALA A 23 28.47 22.60 22.43
C ALA A 23 27.44 21.64 21.81
N ILE A 24 26.42 21.20 22.57
CA ILE A 24 25.48 20.16 22.12
C ILE A 24 24.07 20.72 21.81
N VAL A 25 23.80 21.99 22.11
CA VAL A 25 22.59 22.71 21.66
C VAL A 25 22.98 24.04 21.03
N ILE A 26 23.82 23.99 20.00
CA ILE A 26 24.02 25.11 19.09
C ILE A 26 23.19 24.83 17.85
N PRO A 27 22.14 25.62 17.55
CA PRO A 27 21.50 25.58 16.24
C PRO A 27 22.58 25.72 15.17
N TRP A 28 22.56 24.85 14.15
CA TRP A 28 23.56 24.81 13.07
C TRP A 28 23.77 26.14 12.34
N GLN A 29 22.93 27.15 12.61
CA GLN A 29 23.19 28.55 12.31
C GLN A 29 24.66 28.92 12.54
N ASN A 30 25.29 28.58 13.67
CA ASN A 30 26.68 28.99 13.96
C ASN A 30 27.79 28.39 13.07
N LYS A 31 27.49 27.43 12.19
CA LYS A 31 28.45 26.91 11.19
C LYS A 31 28.28 27.50 9.79
N LEU A 32 27.18 28.22 9.54
CA LEU A 32 26.90 28.85 8.25
C LEU A 32 27.29 30.32 8.29
N GLY A 33 28.00 30.78 7.26
CA GLY A 33 28.28 32.20 7.05
C GLY A 33 26.97 33.01 6.95
N ARG A 34 27.01 34.30 7.30
CA ARG A 34 25.82 35.17 7.35
C ARG A 34 24.99 35.10 6.06
N GLY A 35 25.64 35.21 4.90
CA GLY A 35 24.97 35.14 3.60
C GLY A 35 24.32 33.78 3.27
N HIS A 36 24.79 32.69 3.87
CA HIS A 36 24.16 31.38 3.72
C HIS A 36 22.88 31.28 4.57
N ARG A 37 22.87 31.87 5.77
CA ARG A 37 21.66 31.91 6.62
C ARG A 37 20.56 32.76 5.97
N ASP A 38 20.92 33.91 5.40
CA ASP A 38 19.97 34.80 4.74
C ASP A 38 19.30 34.09 3.56
N LYS A 39 20.07 33.34 2.77
CA LYS A 39 19.54 32.51 1.66
C LYS A 39 18.60 31.41 2.15
N VAL A 40 18.90 30.75 3.28
CA VAL A 40 18.00 29.74 3.88
C VAL A 40 16.68 30.37 4.30
N HIS A 41 16.72 31.50 4.99
CA HIS A 41 15.51 32.22 5.39
C HIS A 41 14.69 32.70 4.18
N GLN A 42 15.36 33.25 3.18
CA GLN A 42 14.71 33.72 1.96
C GLN A 42 14.06 32.56 1.20
N PHE A 43 14.75 31.43 1.07
CA PHE A 43 14.23 30.23 0.43
C PHE A 43 12.99 29.70 1.14
N MET A 44 13.04 29.57 2.48
CA MET A 44 11.92 29.11 3.30
C MET A 44 10.69 30.02 3.15
N ASN A 45 10.90 31.34 3.16
CA ASN A 45 9.81 32.31 3.02
C ASN A 45 9.16 32.26 1.63
N ILE A 46 9.92 32.02 0.57
CA ILE A 46 9.42 32.03 -0.81
C ILE A 46 8.77 30.68 -1.19
N ALA A 47 9.43 29.56 -0.88
CA ALA A 47 8.97 28.24 -1.29
C ALA A 47 8.08 27.53 -0.25
N GLY A 48 7.88 28.11 0.94
CA GLY A 48 7.15 27.47 2.04
C GLY A 48 7.82 26.18 2.55
N ALA A 49 9.12 26.02 2.28
CA ALA A 49 9.88 24.80 2.56
C ALA A 49 10.33 24.72 4.02
N SER A 50 10.49 23.50 4.54
CA SER A 50 11.15 23.29 5.84
C SER A 50 12.63 23.69 5.78
N GLU A 51 13.23 24.06 6.91
CA GLU A 51 14.65 24.44 6.99
C GLU A 51 15.57 23.34 6.44
N LYS A 52 15.23 22.07 6.69
CA LYS A 52 15.96 20.90 6.18
C LYS A 52 15.91 20.84 4.65
N ALA A 53 14.74 21.04 4.05
CA ALA A 53 14.57 21.03 2.59
C ALA A 53 15.26 22.22 1.94
N ALA A 54 15.16 23.41 2.54
CA ALA A 54 15.87 24.61 2.08
C ALA A 54 17.39 24.41 2.08
N LEU A 55 17.94 23.85 3.17
CA LEU A 55 19.38 23.55 3.27
C LEU A 55 19.84 22.50 2.26
N GLN A 56 19.03 21.48 2.02
CA GLN A 56 19.35 20.44 1.04
C GLN A 56 19.38 21.01 -0.38
N ALA A 57 18.37 21.78 -0.76
CA ALA A 57 18.29 22.42 -2.06
C ALA A 57 19.42 23.44 -2.28
N LEU A 58 19.69 24.30 -1.30
CA LEU A 58 20.76 25.30 -1.36
C LEU A 58 22.16 24.69 -1.39
N LYS A 59 22.40 23.55 -0.73
CA LYS A 59 23.69 22.86 -0.83
C LYS A 59 23.88 22.19 -2.18
N ALA A 60 22.80 21.63 -2.75
CA ALA A 60 22.83 20.97 -4.04
C ALA A 60 22.97 21.96 -5.22
N SER A 61 22.71 23.24 -5.00
CA SER A 61 22.83 24.31 -6.00
C SER A 61 24.04 25.23 -5.78
N ASP A 62 25.05 24.80 -5.00
CA ASP A 62 26.20 25.65 -4.63
C ASP A 62 25.81 27.01 -4.06
N TRP A 63 24.74 27.03 -3.25
CA TRP A 63 24.13 28.21 -2.64
C TRP A 63 23.56 29.21 -3.66
N ASN A 64 23.28 28.79 -4.89
CA ASN A 64 22.49 29.54 -5.85
C ASN A 64 20.99 29.43 -5.49
N LEU A 65 20.34 30.57 -5.23
CA LEU A 65 18.94 30.60 -4.77
C LEU A 65 17.97 30.15 -5.87
N GLU A 66 18.19 30.58 -7.11
CA GLU A 66 17.34 30.26 -8.26
C GLU A 66 17.47 28.78 -8.64
N GLY A 67 18.71 28.29 -8.73
CA GLY A 67 18.98 26.86 -8.92
C GLY A 67 18.47 25.99 -7.77
N ALA A 68 18.43 26.51 -6.54
CA ALA A 68 17.83 25.79 -5.41
C ALA A 68 16.31 25.62 -5.58
N PHE A 69 15.61 26.60 -6.16
CA PHE A 69 14.18 26.48 -6.42
C PHE A 69 13.94 25.42 -7.49
N GLU A 70 14.71 25.42 -8.58
CA GLU A 70 14.63 24.36 -9.59
C GLU A 70 14.88 22.98 -8.98
N VAL A 71 15.91 22.83 -8.14
CA VAL A 71 16.19 21.57 -7.43
C VAL A 71 15.04 21.16 -6.51
N PHE A 72 14.41 22.11 -5.82
CA PHE A 72 13.32 21.84 -4.89
C PHE A 72 12.00 21.50 -5.58
N TYR A 73 11.67 22.18 -6.69
CA TYR A 73 10.44 21.94 -7.45
C TYR A 73 10.54 20.73 -8.39
N ASN A 74 11.75 20.39 -8.83
CA ASN A 74 12.00 19.14 -9.58
C ASN A 74 12.21 17.92 -8.67
N GLN A 75 12.28 18.12 -7.35
CA GLN A 75 12.25 17.01 -6.41
C GLN A 75 10.82 16.46 -6.30
N PRO A 76 10.62 15.13 -6.41
CA PRO A 76 9.33 14.55 -6.05
C PRO A 76 9.00 14.94 -4.60
N PRO A 77 7.72 15.17 -4.26
CA PRO A 77 7.33 15.61 -2.93
C PRO A 77 8.02 14.72 -1.89
N ALA A 78 8.69 15.36 -0.93
CA ALA A 78 9.42 14.66 0.11
C ALA A 78 8.51 13.57 0.69
N ARG A 79 8.92 12.30 0.57
CA ARG A 79 8.19 11.19 1.19
C ARG A 79 7.87 11.60 2.64
N PRO A 80 6.64 11.42 3.13
CA PRO A 80 6.32 11.73 4.52
C PRO A 80 7.39 11.07 5.39
N ALA A 81 8.14 11.88 6.13
CA ALA A 81 9.24 11.36 6.93
C ALA A 81 8.63 10.56 8.08
N THR A 82 8.71 9.24 8.00
CA THR A 82 8.34 8.33 9.08
C THR A 82 9.41 8.38 10.18
N ASP A 83 9.02 8.37 11.45
CA ASP A 83 9.98 8.22 12.55
C ASP A 83 10.32 6.72 12.72
N PRO A 84 11.59 6.30 12.54
CA PRO A 84 11.99 4.91 12.73
C PRO A 84 11.66 4.35 14.12
N ARG A 85 11.57 5.19 15.15
CA ARG A 85 11.23 4.76 16.51
C ARG A 85 9.76 4.38 16.62
N HIS A 86 8.86 5.19 16.07
CA HIS A 86 7.44 4.87 16.06
C HIS A 86 7.16 3.61 15.23
N LEU A 87 7.86 3.43 14.11
CA LEU A 87 7.78 2.21 13.31
C LEU A 87 8.21 0.98 14.10
N GLU A 88 9.28 1.08 14.88
CA GLU A 88 9.75 -0.03 15.72
C GLU A 88 8.74 -0.36 16.83
N GLU A 89 8.25 0.66 17.53
CA GLU A 89 7.22 0.49 18.57
C GLU A 89 5.96 -0.17 18.01
N LEU A 90 5.55 0.24 16.80
CA LEU A 90 4.39 -0.33 16.13
C LEU A 90 4.63 -1.79 15.70
N TYR A 91 5.81 -2.11 15.18
CA TYR A 91 6.15 -3.50 14.84
C TYR A 91 6.18 -4.40 16.08
N VAL A 92 6.80 -3.94 17.17
CA VAL A 92 6.87 -4.68 18.44
C VAL A 92 5.48 -4.96 19.02
N ARG A 93 4.50 -4.07 18.80
CA ARG A 93 3.11 -4.27 19.25
C ARG A 93 2.45 -5.52 18.64
N TYR A 94 2.73 -5.82 17.37
CA TYR A 94 2.08 -6.91 16.64
C TYR A 94 2.98 -8.14 16.46
N LYS A 95 4.27 -8.02 16.74
CA LYS A 95 5.24 -9.10 16.62
C LYS A 95 4.91 -10.26 17.56
N ASP A 96 5.13 -11.47 17.06
CA ASP A 96 5.02 -12.71 17.83
C ASP A 96 6.06 -12.75 18.99
N PRO A 97 5.69 -13.19 20.20
CA PRO A 97 6.61 -13.25 21.34
C PRO A 97 7.81 -14.18 21.13
N TYR A 98 7.71 -15.16 20.22
CA TYR A 98 8.67 -16.24 20.06
C TYR A 98 9.48 -16.15 18.76
N CYS A 99 9.09 -15.32 17.79
CA CYS A 99 9.85 -15.11 16.56
C CYS A 99 9.80 -13.67 16.03
N ASP A 100 10.73 -13.31 15.14
CA ASP A 100 10.82 -11.95 14.54
C ASP A 100 9.86 -11.77 13.35
N MET A 101 8.59 -12.10 13.57
CA MET A 101 7.52 -12.02 12.57
C MET A 101 6.22 -11.56 13.24
N ILE A 102 5.36 -10.88 12.49
CA ILE A 102 3.95 -10.71 12.83
C ILE A 102 3.24 -11.94 12.25
N LEU A 103 2.62 -12.76 13.09
CA LEU A 103 1.85 -13.94 12.68
C LEU A 103 0.35 -13.66 12.78
N VAL A 104 -0.48 -14.70 12.63
CA VAL A 104 -1.95 -14.59 12.56
C VAL A 104 -2.58 -13.77 13.69
N ASP A 105 -2.11 -13.94 14.93
CA ASP A 105 -2.64 -13.20 16.09
C ASP A 105 -2.26 -11.71 16.02
N GLY A 106 -1.04 -11.43 15.57
CA GLY A 106 -0.55 -10.07 15.35
C GLY A 106 -1.26 -9.37 14.19
N VAL A 107 -1.52 -10.07 13.09
CA VAL A 107 -2.32 -9.57 11.96
C VAL A 107 -3.75 -9.28 12.40
N SER A 108 -4.34 -10.17 13.21
CA SER A 108 -5.70 -9.98 13.75
C SER A 108 -5.76 -8.72 14.63
N LEU A 109 -4.81 -8.55 15.55
CA LEU A 109 -4.72 -7.34 16.37
C LEU A 109 -4.49 -6.07 15.54
N PHE A 110 -3.69 -6.16 14.46
CA PHE A 110 -3.48 -5.05 13.53
C PHE A 110 -4.78 -4.66 12.80
N CYS A 111 -5.58 -5.63 12.37
CA CYS A 111 -6.90 -5.42 11.77
C CYS A 111 -7.88 -4.78 12.77
N ASP A 112 -7.90 -5.24 14.02
CA ASP A 112 -8.71 -4.67 15.10
C ASP A 112 -8.35 -3.20 15.36
N ASP A 113 -7.06 -2.93 15.49
CA ASP A 113 -6.56 -1.56 15.68
C ASP A 113 -6.87 -0.69 14.47
N LEU A 114 -6.85 -1.23 13.24
CA LEU A 114 -7.30 -0.57 12.01
C LEU A 114 -8.82 -0.45 11.87
N GLN A 115 -9.61 -1.15 12.68
CA GLN A 115 -11.07 -1.25 12.58
C GLN A 115 -11.50 -1.76 11.19
N THR A 116 -10.84 -2.81 10.73
CA THR A 116 -11.06 -3.43 9.42
C THR A 116 -11.18 -4.94 9.58
N ASP A 117 -12.05 -5.58 8.80
CA ASP A 117 -12.17 -7.04 8.81
C ASP A 117 -10.91 -7.69 8.19
N PRO A 118 -10.37 -8.79 8.73
CA PRO A 118 -9.21 -9.48 8.14
C PRO A 118 -9.42 -9.93 6.68
N GLY A 119 -10.67 -10.16 6.27
CA GLY A 119 -11.06 -10.49 4.90
C GLY A 119 -11.40 -9.27 4.02
N ASP A 120 -11.29 -8.04 4.53
CA ASP A 120 -11.49 -6.82 3.74
C ASP A 120 -10.41 -6.69 2.65
N VAL A 121 -10.82 -6.28 1.46
CA VAL A 121 -9.94 -6.12 0.29
C VAL A 121 -8.79 -5.14 0.56
N VAL A 122 -8.97 -4.16 1.46
CA VAL A 122 -7.89 -3.24 1.81
C VAL A 122 -6.70 -3.95 2.44
N MET A 123 -6.90 -5.09 3.13
CA MET A 123 -5.80 -5.87 3.70
C MET A 123 -4.93 -6.50 2.62
N LEU A 124 -5.52 -6.90 1.50
CA LEU A 124 -4.77 -7.34 0.31
C LEU A 124 -3.95 -6.17 -0.27
N VAL A 125 -4.52 -4.97 -0.37
CA VAL A 125 -3.82 -3.78 -0.90
C VAL A 125 -2.67 -3.35 0.01
N ILE A 126 -2.88 -3.33 1.33
CA ILE A 126 -1.82 -3.07 2.32
C ILE A 126 -0.70 -4.10 2.17
N SER A 127 -1.05 -5.38 2.07
CA SER A 127 -0.08 -6.47 1.90
C SER A 127 0.73 -6.35 0.62
N TRP A 128 0.09 -5.88 -0.47
CA TRP A 128 0.78 -5.59 -1.73
C TRP A 128 1.80 -4.45 -1.59
N HIS A 129 1.45 -3.36 -0.91
CA HIS A 129 2.39 -2.26 -0.60
C HIS A 129 3.54 -2.71 0.31
N MET A 130 3.25 -3.61 1.27
CA MET A 130 4.27 -4.24 2.12
C MET A 130 5.12 -5.27 1.37
N LYS A 131 4.74 -5.64 0.14
CA LYS A 131 5.35 -6.71 -0.65
C LYS A 131 5.39 -8.04 0.11
N ALA A 132 4.33 -8.32 0.85
CA ALA A 132 4.24 -9.49 1.71
C ALA A 132 4.29 -10.79 0.91
N ALA A 133 5.12 -11.73 1.33
CA ALA A 133 5.30 -13.01 0.65
C ALA A 133 4.13 -13.98 0.88
N THR A 134 3.46 -13.91 2.02
CA THR A 134 2.44 -14.90 2.42
C THR A 134 1.33 -14.24 3.23
N MET A 135 0.09 -14.67 3.00
CA MET A 135 -1.09 -14.24 3.75
C MET A 135 -0.98 -14.58 5.24
N CYS A 136 -1.58 -13.75 6.09
CA CYS A 136 -1.62 -13.90 7.55
C CYS A 136 -0.26 -13.82 8.27
N GLU A 137 0.79 -13.34 7.61
CA GLU A 137 2.08 -13.06 8.25
C GLU A 137 2.79 -11.87 7.60
N PHE A 138 3.62 -11.18 8.38
CA PHE A 138 4.58 -10.20 7.88
C PHE A 138 5.93 -10.38 8.57
N SER A 139 7.00 -10.40 7.78
CA SER A 139 8.34 -10.19 8.29
C SER A 139 8.53 -8.75 8.76
N ARG A 140 9.55 -8.55 9.60
CA ARG A 140 9.96 -7.20 10.01
C ARG A 140 10.26 -6.29 8.83
N GLN A 141 10.92 -6.82 7.80
CA GLN A 141 11.29 -6.05 6.62
C GLN A 141 10.07 -5.62 5.80
N GLU A 142 9.10 -6.52 5.59
CA GLU A 142 7.86 -6.22 4.87
C GLU A 142 7.03 -5.16 5.61
N PHE A 143 6.84 -5.33 6.92
CA PHE A 143 6.05 -4.40 7.72
C PHE A 143 6.70 -3.01 7.79
N ILE A 144 7.94 -2.93 8.25
CA ILE A 144 8.65 -1.63 8.39
C ILE A 144 8.82 -0.96 7.02
N GLY A 145 9.24 -1.73 6.00
CA GLY A 145 9.45 -1.22 4.66
C GLY A 145 8.17 -0.73 3.99
N GLY A 146 7.06 -1.46 4.16
CA GLY A 146 5.76 -1.08 3.63
C GLY A 146 5.16 0.16 4.30
N MET A 147 5.26 0.25 5.63
CA MET A 147 4.83 1.44 6.37
C MET A 147 5.64 2.68 5.95
N GLN A 148 6.96 2.52 5.73
CA GLN A 148 7.81 3.57 5.16
C GLN A 148 7.43 3.96 3.73
N SER A 149 7.12 3.00 2.85
CA SER A 149 6.72 3.32 1.47
C SER A 149 5.36 4.02 1.41
N LEU A 150 4.46 3.69 2.34
CA LEU A 150 3.17 4.35 2.52
C LEU A 150 3.30 5.71 3.24
N GLY A 151 4.45 6.04 3.81
CA GLY A 151 4.66 7.28 4.56
C GLY A 151 3.89 7.34 5.89
N VAL A 152 3.63 6.18 6.49
CA VAL A 152 2.88 6.07 7.75
C VAL A 152 3.74 5.46 8.85
N ASP A 153 3.60 5.97 10.06
CA ASP A 153 4.31 5.49 11.25
C ASP A 153 3.36 5.37 12.47
N SER A 154 2.04 5.43 12.23
CA SER A 154 1.00 5.21 13.23
C SER A 154 -0.26 4.62 12.60
N ILE A 155 -1.09 3.99 13.43
CA ILE A 155 -2.37 3.40 12.99
C ILE A 155 -3.34 4.47 12.51
N GLU A 156 -3.37 5.64 13.13
CA GLU A 156 -4.24 6.75 12.74
C GLU A 156 -3.91 7.25 11.33
N LYS A 157 -2.61 7.36 11.01
CA LYS A 157 -2.18 7.73 9.66
C LYS A 157 -2.55 6.65 8.63
N LEU A 158 -2.37 5.37 8.97
CA LEU A 158 -2.76 4.28 8.07
C LEU A 158 -4.28 4.22 7.86
N LYS A 159 -5.07 4.39 8.93
CA LYS A 159 -6.54 4.52 8.87
C LYS A 159 -6.98 5.61 7.89
N TYR A 160 -6.33 6.77 7.96
CA TYR A 160 -6.62 7.88 7.05
C TYR A 160 -6.34 7.54 5.57
N LEU A 161 -5.36 6.67 5.30
CA LEU A 161 -5.06 6.22 3.94
C LEU A 161 -5.98 5.12 3.42
N LEU A 162 -6.70 4.39 4.28
CA LEU A 162 -7.51 3.23 3.85
C LEU A 162 -8.48 3.51 2.69
N PRO A 163 -9.19 4.66 2.62
CA PRO A 163 -10.03 4.98 1.46
C PRO A 163 -9.22 5.16 0.17
N SER A 164 -8.04 5.79 0.26
CA SER A 164 -7.14 5.96 -0.87
C SER A 164 -6.58 4.62 -1.34
N LEU A 165 -6.19 3.73 -0.41
CA LEU A 165 -5.70 2.39 -0.75
C LEU A 165 -6.76 1.58 -1.49
N ARG A 166 -8.02 1.59 -1.03
CA ARG A 166 -9.13 0.93 -1.76
C ARG A 166 -9.29 1.51 -3.16
N SER A 167 -9.18 2.83 -3.31
CA SER A 167 -9.30 3.48 -4.61
C SER A 167 -8.22 3.09 -5.63
N GLU A 168 -7.09 2.53 -5.19
CA GLU A 168 -6.04 2.04 -6.09
C GLU A 168 -6.52 0.88 -6.97
N LEU A 169 -7.49 0.08 -6.52
CA LEU A 169 -8.07 -1.02 -7.30
C LEU A 169 -8.91 -0.54 -8.48
N LYS A 170 -9.26 0.75 -8.52
CA LYS A 170 -9.94 1.37 -9.67
C LYS A 170 -8.98 1.66 -10.82
N ASP A 171 -7.68 1.78 -10.52
CA ASP A 171 -6.67 1.92 -11.55
C ASP A 171 -6.40 0.56 -12.20
N GLU A 172 -6.48 0.52 -13.53
CA GLU A 172 -6.38 -0.74 -14.27
C GLU A 172 -5.01 -1.40 -14.13
N HIS A 173 -3.94 -0.61 -14.12
CA HIS A 173 -2.58 -1.12 -14.01
C HIS A 173 -2.35 -1.73 -12.62
N LYS A 174 -2.68 -0.98 -11.57
CA LYS A 174 -2.57 -1.42 -10.19
C LYS A 174 -3.46 -2.63 -9.90
N PHE A 175 -4.70 -2.64 -10.40
CA PHE A 175 -5.56 -3.81 -10.26
C PHE A 175 -4.91 -5.06 -10.83
N ARG A 176 -4.31 -4.98 -12.02
CA ARG A 176 -3.59 -6.12 -12.61
C ARG A 176 -2.40 -6.56 -11.76
N GLU A 177 -1.65 -5.62 -11.19
CA GLU A 177 -0.52 -5.95 -10.29
C GLU A 177 -1.00 -6.62 -9.01
N ILE A 178 -2.02 -6.07 -8.36
CA ILE A 178 -2.60 -6.60 -7.11
C ILE A 178 -3.27 -7.96 -7.35
N TYR A 179 -4.00 -8.13 -8.46
CA TYR A 179 -4.60 -9.39 -8.86
C TYR A 179 -3.56 -10.50 -9.02
N ASN A 180 -2.44 -10.22 -9.70
CA ASN A 180 -1.37 -11.19 -9.88
C ASN A 180 -0.61 -11.46 -8.58
N PHE A 181 -0.45 -10.45 -7.73
CA PHE A 181 0.12 -10.59 -6.39
C PHE A 181 -0.72 -11.51 -5.51
N ALA A 182 -2.05 -11.36 -5.52
CA ALA A 182 -2.98 -12.10 -4.67
C ALA A 182 -2.80 -13.63 -4.79
N PHE A 183 -2.52 -14.15 -6.00
CA PHE A 183 -2.26 -15.57 -6.20
C PHE A 183 -1.05 -16.08 -5.40
N ALA A 184 0.08 -15.37 -5.50
CA ALA A 184 1.31 -15.78 -4.82
C ALA A 184 1.19 -15.61 -3.31
N TRP A 185 0.54 -14.52 -2.88
CA TRP A 185 0.31 -14.17 -1.48
C TRP A 185 -0.63 -15.16 -0.77
N ALA A 186 -1.74 -15.55 -1.41
CA ALA A 186 -2.76 -16.42 -0.81
C ALA A 186 -2.42 -17.91 -0.85
N LYS A 187 -1.47 -18.31 -1.70
CA LYS A 187 -1.09 -19.71 -1.85
C LYS A 187 -0.13 -20.15 -0.75
N GLU A 188 -0.35 -21.33 -0.20
CA GLU A 188 0.56 -21.95 0.77
C GLU A 188 2.02 -22.05 0.25
N LYS A 189 2.97 -21.91 1.19
CA LYS A 189 4.41 -22.05 0.91
C LYS A 189 4.71 -23.44 0.36
N GLY A 190 5.52 -23.50 -0.69
CA GLY A 190 5.90 -24.75 -1.37
C GLY A 190 4.88 -25.29 -2.39
N GLN A 191 3.62 -24.85 -2.35
CA GLN A 191 2.63 -25.25 -3.35
C GLN A 191 2.85 -24.52 -4.69
N LYS A 192 2.39 -25.11 -5.80
CA LYS A 192 2.38 -24.46 -7.13
C LYS A 192 1.01 -23.92 -7.53
N SER A 193 -0.04 -24.38 -6.85
CA SER A 193 -1.44 -24.06 -7.13
C SER A 193 -2.14 -23.54 -5.88
N LEU A 194 -3.12 -22.66 -6.07
CA LEU A 194 -3.95 -22.08 -5.01
C LEU A 194 -5.11 -23.03 -4.68
N ALA A 195 -5.39 -23.26 -3.40
CA ALA A 195 -6.54 -24.06 -2.97
C ALA A 195 -7.84 -23.46 -3.52
N LEU A 196 -8.80 -24.31 -3.89
CA LEU A 196 -10.03 -23.87 -4.57
C LEU A 196 -10.81 -22.86 -3.73
N ASP A 197 -11.09 -23.18 -2.46
CA ASP A 197 -11.88 -22.29 -1.59
C ASP A 197 -11.23 -20.91 -1.42
N THR A 198 -9.90 -20.87 -1.29
CA THR A 198 -9.13 -19.62 -1.23
C THR A 198 -9.22 -18.84 -2.55
N ALA A 199 -9.12 -19.52 -3.69
CA ALA A 199 -9.25 -18.88 -5.01
C ALA A 199 -10.65 -18.26 -5.20
N LEU A 200 -11.71 -18.99 -4.82
CA LEU A 200 -13.09 -18.51 -4.88
C LEU A 200 -13.29 -17.27 -4.00
N GLY A 201 -12.79 -17.30 -2.77
CA GLY A 201 -12.84 -16.15 -1.86
C GLY A 201 -12.11 -14.93 -2.43
N MET A 202 -10.90 -15.11 -2.95
CA MET A 202 -10.10 -14.03 -3.53
C MET A 202 -10.74 -13.43 -4.79
N TRP A 203 -11.32 -14.24 -5.68
CA TRP A 203 -12.03 -13.71 -6.84
C TRP A 203 -13.26 -12.91 -6.46
N ARG A 204 -14.08 -13.39 -5.53
CA ARG A 204 -15.24 -12.62 -5.04
C ARG A 204 -14.79 -11.29 -4.42
N LEU A 205 -13.72 -11.31 -3.64
CA LEU A 205 -13.16 -10.12 -3.02
C LEU A 205 -12.67 -9.10 -4.06
N LEU A 206 -11.91 -9.54 -5.06
CA LEU A 206 -11.35 -8.68 -6.10
C LEU A 206 -12.41 -8.13 -7.05
N PHE A 207 -13.35 -8.97 -7.49
CA PHE A 207 -14.40 -8.58 -8.42
C PHE A 207 -15.58 -7.85 -7.75
N ALA A 208 -15.64 -7.78 -6.42
CA ALA A 208 -16.50 -6.84 -5.71
C ALA A 208 -16.06 -5.38 -5.93
N GLU A 209 -14.75 -5.12 -6.01
CA GLU A 209 -14.19 -3.79 -6.31
C GLU A 209 -14.16 -3.48 -7.80
N ARG A 210 -13.94 -4.51 -8.65
CA ARG A 210 -13.98 -4.40 -10.11
C ARG A 210 -15.04 -5.35 -10.67
N ALA A 211 -16.27 -4.86 -10.80
CA ALA A 211 -17.41 -5.69 -11.18
C ALA A 211 -17.15 -6.51 -12.45
N TRP A 212 -17.21 -7.83 -12.32
CA TRP A 212 -17.25 -8.77 -13.43
C TRP A 212 -18.54 -9.60 -13.33
N PRO A 213 -19.51 -9.44 -14.25
CA PRO A 213 -20.84 -10.04 -14.11
C PRO A 213 -20.87 -11.57 -14.02
N LEU A 214 -19.81 -12.24 -14.47
CA LEU A 214 -19.74 -13.70 -14.54
C LEU A 214 -19.04 -14.33 -13.32
N VAL A 215 -18.61 -13.55 -12.33
CA VAL A 215 -17.82 -14.07 -11.18
C VAL A 215 -18.53 -15.16 -10.40
N GLU A 216 -19.83 -15.01 -10.12
CA GLU A 216 -20.57 -16.03 -9.36
C GLU A 216 -20.81 -17.30 -10.18
N TYR A 217 -21.08 -17.16 -11.49
CA TYR A 217 -21.19 -18.33 -12.37
C TYR A 217 -19.86 -19.07 -12.48
N TRP A 218 -18.74 -18.35 -12.56
CA TRP A 218 -17.40 -18.93 -12.52
C TRP A 218 -17.16 -19.70 -11.23
N CYS A 219 -17.52 -19.11 -10.09
CA CYS A 219 -17.37 -19.78 -8.80
C CYS A 219 -18.23 -21.04 -8.69
N GLN A 220 -19.49 -20.99 -9.13
CA GLN A 220 -20.40 -22.13 -9.15
C GLN A 220 -19.90 -23.25 -10.08
N PHE A 221 -19.44 -22.88 -11.28
CA PHE A 221 -18.84 -23.81 -12.24
C PHE A 221 -17.67 -24.57 -11.62
N LEU A 222 -16.72 -23.86 -11.02
CA LEU A 222 -15.54 -24.49 -10.43
C LEU A 222 -15.91 -25.43 -9.27
N GLN A 223 -16.90 -25.07 -8.45
CA GLN A 223 -17.37 -25.95 -7.38
C GLN A 223 -18.09 -27.19 -7.91
N ALA A 224 -18.86 -27.06 -8.99
CA ALA A 224 -19.68 -28.14 -9.53
C ALA A 224 -18.92 -29.09 -10.46
N LYS A 225 -17.98 -28.58 -11.26
CA LYS A 225 -17.37 -29.32 -12.40
C LYS A 225 -15.86 -29.53 -12.25
N HIS A 226 -15.12 -28.58 -11.68
CA HIS A 226 -13.65 -28.67 -11.57
C HIS A 226 -13.19 -29.31 -10.25
N ASN A 227 -13.66 -28.77 -9.12
CA ASN A 227 -13.38 -29.18 -7.74
C ASN A 227 -11.88 -29.47 -7.45
N LYS A 228 -10.98 -28.66 -7.98
CA LYS A 228 -9.51 -28.81 -7.84
C LYS A 228 -8.84 -27.46 -7.63
N ALA A 229 -7.59 -27.51 -7.16
CA ALA A 229 -6.74 -26.34 -7.01
C ALA A 229 -6.54 -25.58 -8.34
N ILE A 230 -6.33 -24.27 -8.24
CA ILE A 230 -6.20 -23.35 -9.36
C ILE A 230 -4.74 -23.08 -9.66
N SER A 231 -4.35 -23.24 -10.93
CA SER A 231 -3.00 -22.95 -11.39
C SER A 231 -2.77 -21.44 -11.56
N LYS A 232 -1.49 -21.00 -11.55
CA LYS A 232 -1.15 -19.60 -11.83
C LYS A 232 -1.60 -19.15 -13.21
N ASP A 233 -1.48 -20.04 -14.20
CA ASP A 233 -1.87 -19.75 -15.58
C ASP A 233 -3.38 -19.50 -15.67
N THR A 234 -4.20 -20.42 -15.16
CA THR A 234 -5.66 -20.26 -15.07
C THR A 234 -6.04 -18.95 -14.38
N TRP A 235 -5.41 -18.64 -13.24
CA TRP A 235 -5.64 -17.39 -12.51
C TRP A 235 -5.38 -16.17 -13.40
N SER A 236 -4.21 -16.08 -14.02
CA SER A 236 -3.86 -14.95 -14.90
C SER A 236 -4.74 -14.86 -16.15
N GLN A 237 -5.09 -16.00 -16.75
CA GLN A 237 -5.94 -16.04 -17.95
C GLN A 237 -7.38 -15.62 -17.65
N LEU A 238 -7.90 -15.91 -16.45
CA LEU A 238 -9.24 -15.44 -16.07
C LEU A 238 -9.33 -13.92 -16.00
N LEU A 239 -8.26 -13.23 -15.56
CA LEU A 239 -8.22 -11.77 -15.60
C LEU A 239 -8.35 -11.26 -17.04
N GLU A 240 -7.62 -11.85 -17.98
CA GLU A 240 -7.70 -11.43 -19.38
C GLU A 240 -9.07 -11.75 -19.98
N PHE A 241 -9.63 -12.92 -19.69
CA PHE A 241 -10.99 -13.27 -20.07
C PHE A 241 -12.01 -12.25 -19.55
N SER A 242 -11.92 -11.88 -18.27
CA SER A 242 -12.84 -10.90 -17.65
C SER A 242 -12.78 -9.50 -18.27
N ARG A 243 -11.66 -9.16 -18.93
CA ARG A 243 -11.41 -7.85 -19.56
C ARG A 243 -11.77 -7.84 -21.04
N THR A 244 -11.62 -8.97 -21.72
CA THR A 244 -11.70 -9.04 -23.19
C THR A 244 -12.97 -9.69 -23.70
N ILE A 245 -13.57 -10.60 -22.93
CA ILE A 245 -14.75 -11.34 -23.35
C ILE A 245 -16.01 -10.66 -22.82
N ASN A 246 -16.95 -10.40 -23.73
CA ASN A 246 -18.24 -9.82 -23.41
C ASN A 246 -19.03 -10.79 -22.52
N PRO A 247 -19.84 -10.29 -21.57
CA PRO A 247 -20.69 -11.16 -20.74
C PRO A 247 -21.67 -12.04 -21.54
N SER A 248 -22.04 -11.62 -22.76
CA SER A 248 -22.87 -12.40 -23.70
C SER A 248 -22.09 -13.47 -24.47
N LEU A 249 -20.77 -13.54 -24.29
CA LEU A 249 -19.84 -14.44 -24.97
C LEU A 249 -19.79 -14.27 -26.50
N SER A 250 -20.33 -13.16 -27.03
CA SER A 250 -20.46 -12.94 -28.49
C SER A 250 -19.14 -12.82 -29.23
N ASN A 251 -18.05 -12.51 -28.53
CA ASN A 251 -16.70 -12.38 -29.07
C ASN A 251 -15.76 -13.47 -28.55
N TYR A 252 -16.30 -14.54 -27.96
CA TYR A 252 -15.52 -15.71 -27.57
C TYR A 252 -15.12 -16.54 -28.80
N ASP A 253 -13.86 -16.97 -28.85
CA ASP A 253 -13.32 -17.86 -29.87
C ASP A 253 -12.84 -19.16 -29.21
N ALA A 254 -13.52 -20.26 -29.51
CA ALA A 254 -13.22 -21.59 -28.99
C ALA A 254 -11.96 -22.21 -29.62
N GLU A 255 -11.46 -21.66 -30.74
CA GLU A 255 -10.16 -22.03 -31.31
C GLU A 255 -9.03 -21.14 -30.75
N GLY A 256 -9.36 -20.21 -29.84
CA GLY A 256 -8.41 -19.34 -29.17
C GLY A 256 -7.48 -20.10 -28.22
N ALA A 257 -6.39 -19.45 -27.81
CA ALA A 257 -5.40 -20.02 -26.90
C ALA A 257 -5.79 -19.91 -25.41
N TRP A 258 -7.07 -20.08 -25.09
CA TRP A 258 -7.55 -20.09 -23.70
C TRP A 258 -7.19 -21.41 -23.01
N PRO A 259 -7.02 -21.43 -21.67
CA PRO A 259 -6.94 -22.69 -20.93
C PRO A 259 -8.24 -23.47 -21.08
N TYR A 260 -8.13 -24.79 -21.19
CA TYR A 260 -9.28 -25.70 -21.29
C TYR A 260 -10.38 -25.46 -20.25
N LEU A 261 -10.00 -25.07 -19.04
CA LEU A 261 -10.96 -24.76 -17.97
C LEU A 261 -11.84 -23.53 -18.25
N ILE A 262 -11.35 -22.58 -19.06
CA ILE A 262 -12.14 -21.44 -19.53
C ILE A 262 -13.08 -21.88 -20.66
N ASP A 263 -12.65 -22.76 -21.56
CA ASP A 263 -13.54 -23.35 -22.57
C ASP A 263 -14.71 -24.10 -21.90
N GLU A 264 -14.41 -24.97 -20.94
CA GLU A 264 -15.43 -25.71 -20.16
C GLU A 264 -16.37 -24.76 -19.41
N PHE A 265 -15.88 -23.60 -18.96
CA PHE A 265 -16.74 -22.60 -18.34
C PHE A 265 -17.70 -21.97 -19.34
N VAL A 266 -17.23 -21.64 -20.55
CA VAL A 266 -18.10 -21.12 -21.63
C VAL A 266 -19.16 -22.15 -22.01
N GLU A 267 -18.79 -23.43 -22.14
CA GLU A 267 -19.75 -24.52 -22.36
C GLU A 267 -20.79 -24.59 -21.24
N TYR A 268 -20.34 -24.51 -19.98
CA TYR A 268 -21.23 -24.47 -18.82
C TYR A 268 -22.22 -23.29 -18.85
N LEU A 269 -21.77 -22.09 -19.23
CA LEU A 269 -22.66 -20.93 -19.38
C LEU A 269 -23.71 -21.13 -20.47
N CYS A 270 -23.35 -21.81 -21.57
CA CYS A 270 -24.27 -22.18 -22.63
C CYS A 270 -25.31 -23.22 -22.16
N GLU A 271 -24.90 -24.22 -21.37
CA GLU A 271 -25.79 -25.25 -20.81
C GLU A 271 -26.88 -24.67 -19.89
N ILE A 272 -26.51 -23.73 -19.01
CA ILE A 272 -27.44 -23.13 -18.04
C ILE A 272 -28.28 -21.99 -18.62
N GLY A 273 -28.00 -21.57 -19.86
CA GLY A 273 -28.76 -20.52 -20.55
C GLY A 273 -28.59 -19.14 -19.91
N VAL A 274 -27.35 -18.70 -19.69
CA VAL A 274 -27.07 -17.33 -19.19
C VAL A 274 -27.91 -16.31 -19.97
N PRO A 275 -28.58 -15.36 -19.28
CA PRO A 275 -29.47 -14.43 -19.95
C PRO A 275 -28.65 -13.58 -20.91
N GLN A 276 -28.95 -13.69 -22.20
CA GLN A 276 -28.66 -12.65 -23.17
C GLN A 276 -29.18 -11.35 -22.57
N THR A 277 -28.31 -10.49 -22.03
CA THR A 277 -28.70 -9.14 -21.61
C THR A 277 -29.19 -8.46 -22.87
N ARG A 278 -30.51 -8.43 -23.05
CA ARG A 278 -31.16 -7.67 -24.13
C ARG A 278 -30.63 -6.25 -24.03
N GLY A 279 -29.92 -5.83 -25.07
CA GLY A 279 -29.31 -4.52 -25.14
C GLY A 279 -30.32 -3.42 -24.84
N SER A 280 -29.84 -2.40 -24.15
CA SER A 280 -30.41 -1.06 -24.12
C SER A 280 -29.35 -0.11 -24.64
#